data_AF-A0A0L8FS60-F1
#
_entry.id   AF-A0A0L8FS60-F1
#
_cell.length_a   1.000
_cell.length_b   1.000
_cell.length_c   1.000
_cell.angle_alpha   90.00
_cell.angle_beta   90.00
_cell.angle_gamma   90.00
#
_symmetry.space_group_name_H-M   'P 1'
#
loop_
_entity.id
_entity.type
_entity.pdbx_description
1 polymer ?
#
loop_
_entity_poly.entity_id
_entity_poly.type
_entity_poly.pdbx_seq_one_letter_code
_entity_poly.pdbx_strand_id
1 'polypeptide(L)'
;LYIRHGFKVLTPAKEWKYQIFTTCFNSEFYTPGKDICDKCSAFKVLETFRRMSNEDQQLKQNHYTERMTFRLQRHIDTNNNDSSVLLISFDLENVFSLSPNVKQTKKGYNAIWIESTPSRSSNDLVSGVNHILKQILIANPMASSLILWPDSCIAHNRNKILSYAFQHLLESSTQLTNITYRYCGPGHSNIQDVDNLYSCIENI
;
A
#
# COMPACT_ATOMS: atom_id res chain seq x y z
N LEU A 1 6.68 36.23 19.27
CA LEU A 1 6.96 36.32 17.82
C LEU A 1 7.28 34.92 17.32
N TYR A 2 6.37 34.28 16.59
CA TYR A 2 6.68 33.05 15.85
C TYR A 2 6.36 33.30 14.38
N ILE A 3 7.41 33.24 13.56
CA ILE A 3 7.38 33.49 12.12
C ILE A 3 6.66 32.28 11.48
N ARG A 4 5.41 32.48 11.05
CA ARG A 4 4.68 31.52 10.23
C ARG A 4 5.20 31.56 8.79
N HIS A 5 6.16 30.68 8.47
CA HIS A 5 6.47 30.39 7.08
C HIS A 5 5.35 29.53 6.48
N GLY A 6 4.47 30.15 5.68
CA GLY A 6 3.98 29.61 4.41
C GLY A 6 3.31 28.23 4.32
N PHE A 7 2.77 27.64 5.39
CA PHE A 7 2.01 26.39 5.29
C PHE A 7 0.51 26.64 5.15
N LYS A 8 -0.13 25.88 4.25
CA LYS A 8 -1.60 25.86 4.09
C LYS A 8 -2.23 25.55 5.45
N VAL A 9 -3.12 26.43 5.90
CA VAL A 9 -3.96 26.17 7.08
C VAL A 9 -4.90 25.03 6.71
N LEU A 10 -4.65 23.83 7.26
CA LEU A 10 -5.56 22.70 7.14
C LEU A 10 -6.76 22.97 8.06
N THR A 11 -7.97 22.91 7.49
CA THR A 11 -9.21 23.02 8.27
C THR A 11 -9.53 21.64 8.83
N PRO A 12 -9.55 21.44 10.16
CA PRO A 12 -9.84 20.13 10.73
C PRO A 12 -11.28 19.72 10.43
N ALA A 13 -11.53 18.44 10.14
CA ALA A 13 -12.91 17.95 10.01
C ALA A 13 -13.65 17.94 11.36
N LYS A 14 -12.92 17.79 12.47
CA LYS A 14 -13.42 17.90 13.85
C LYS A 14 -12.44 18.64 14.75
N GLU A 15 -12.83 19.84 15.18
CA GLU A 15 -12.01 20.74 16.00
C GLU A 15 -11.54 20.10 17.32
N TRP A 16 -12.41 19.34 18.00
CA TRP A 16 -12.06 18.74 19.29
C TRP A 16 -11.01 17.62 19.16
N LYS A 17 -11.00 16.86 18.05
CA LYS A 17 -9.94 15.86 17.79
C LYS A 17 -8.61 16.57 17.55
N TYR A 18 -8.61 17.61 16.73
CA TYR A 18 -7.42 18.42 16.45
C TYR A 18 -6.81 19.01 17.72
N GLN A 19 -7.66 19.52 18.63
CA GLN A 19 -7.21 20.00 19.94
C GLN A 19 -6.54 18.90 20.75
N ILE A 20 -7.15 17.71 20.90
CA ILE A 20 -6.52 16.61 21.65
C ILE A 20 -5.14 16.25 21.09
N PHE A 21 -5.00 16.11 19.77
CA PHE A 21 -3.73 15.74 19.16
C PHE A 21 -2.65 16.82 19.26
N THR A 22 -3.04 18.10 19.13
CA THR A 22 -2.09 19.23 19.21
C THR A 22 -1.76 19.63 20.64
N THR A 23 -2.72 19.57 21.57
CA THR A 23 -2.54 20.02 22.96
C THR A 23 -2.14 18.91 23.93
N CYS A 24 -2.61 17.67 23.72
CA CYS A 24 -2.33 16.57 24.65
C CYS A 24 -1.18 15.67 24.17
N PHE A 25 -1.01 15.51 22.85
CA PHE A 25 0.00 14.62 22.26
C PHE A 25 1.11 15.35 21.49
N ASN A 26 1.01 16.69 21.34
CA ASN A 26 1.95 17.52 20.59
C ASN A 26 2.32 16.94 19.21
N SER A 27 1.34 16.33 18.54
CA SER A 27 1.50 15.73 17.22
C SER A 27 0.99 16.72 16.18
N GLU A 28 1.90 17.27 15.39
CA GLU A 28 1.55 18.13 14.26
C GLU A 28 1.07 17.28 13.08
N PHE A 29 -0.05 17.67 12.48
CA PHE A 29 -0.57 17.01 11.28
C PHE A 29 0.19 17.53 10.06
N TYR A 30 1.03 16.68 9.48
CA TYR A 30 1.76 16.97 8.25
C TYR A 30 0.97 16.47 7.04
N THR A 31 0.99 17.23 5.94
CA THR A 31 0.57 16.67 4.66
C THR A 31 1.62 15.64 4.26
N PRO A 32 1.27 14.35 4.06
CA PRO A 32 2.26 13.35 3.69
C PRO A 32 2.94 13.75 2.39
N GLY A 33 4.28 13.68 2.38
CA GLY A 33 5.04 13.78 1.13
C GLY A 33 4.61 12.65 0.19
N LYS A 34 4.62 12.90 -1.12
CA LYS A 34 4.45 11.80 -2.09
C LYS A 34 5.67 10.90 -2.01
N ASP A 35 5.48 9.59 -2.03
CA ASP A 35 6.58 8.65 -2.17
C ASP A 35 7.41 8.98 -3.42
N ILE A 36 8.72 9.10 -3.22
CA ILE A 36 9.66 9.47 -4.26
C ILE A 36 10.49 8.24 -4.61
N CYS A 37 10.56 7.89 -5.88
CA CYS A 37 11.45 6.85 -6.35
C CYS A 37 12.90 7.34 -6.40
N ASP A 38 13.80 6.67 -5.67
CA ASP A 38 15.23 7.01 -5.61
C ASP A 38 15.89 7.04 -6.99
N LYS A 39 15.53 6.10 -7.88
CA LYS A 39 16.04 6.07 -9.26
C LYS A 39 15.59 7.30 -10.05
N CYS A 40 14.32 7.69 -9.91
CA CYS A 40 13.83 8.91 -10.56
C CYS A 40 14.56 10.16 -10.05
N SER A 41 14.81 10.23 -8.74
CA SER A 41 15.59 11.30 -8.13
C SER A 41 17.03 11.32 -8.64
N ALA A 42 17.69 10.17 -8.71
CA ALA A 42 19.05 10.04 -9.23
C ALA A 42 19.15 10.49 -10.69
N PHE A 43 18.24 10.04 -11.56
CA PHE A 43 18.21 10.48 -12.97
C PHE A 43 17.97 11.99 -13.09
N LYS A 44 17.10 12.56 -12.25
CA LYS A 44 16.85 14.00 -12.23
C LYS A 44 18.09 14.80 -11.82
N VAL A 45 18.85 14.31 -10.83
CA VAL A 45 20.12 14.90 -10.41
C VAL A 45 21.14 14.85 -11.56
N LEU A 46 21.31 13.68 -12.20
CA LEU A 46 22.23 13.51 -13.33
C LEU A 46 21.89 14.43 -14.51
N GLU A 47 20.60 14.57 -14.83
CA GLU A 47 20.10 15.47 -15.87
C GLU A 47 20.37 16.94 -15.53
N THR A 48 20.12 17.34 -14.28
CA THR A 48 20.35 18.71 -13.80
C THR A 48 21.83 19.10 -13.91
N PHE A 49 22.74 18.19 -13.54
CA PHE A 49 24.18 18.43 -13.62
C PHE A 49 24.79 18.11 -14.99
N ARG A 50 23.98 17.71 -15.99
CA ARG A 50 24.43 17.27 -17.32
C ARG A 50 25.51 16.19 -17.28
N ARG A 51 25.40 15.26 -16.34
CA ARG A 51 26.33 14.13 -16.11
C ARG A 51 25.77 12.79 -16.60
N MET A 52 24.68 12.81 -17.36
CA MET A 52 23.97 11.61 -17.78
C MET A 52 24.68 10.97 -18.97
N SER A 53 25.17 9.74 -18.80
CA SER A 53 25.77 8.94 -19.87
C SER A 53 24.71 8.34 -20.80
N ASN A 54 25.12 7.76 -21.92
CA ASN A 54 24.21 7.01 -22.81
C ASN A 54 23.63 5.77 -22.09
N GLU A 55 24.41 5.13 -21.21
CA GLU A 55 23.93 4.02 -20.39
C GLU A 55 22.85 4.48 -19.40
N ASP A 56 23.05 5.63 -18.75
CA ASP A 56 22.06 6.21 -17.85
C ASP A 56 20.76 6.58 -18.58
N GLN A 57 20.86 7.05 -19.83
CA GLN A 57 19.70 7.32 -20.67
C GLN A 57 18.90 6.03 -20.96
N GLN A 58 19.60 4.94 -21.29
CA GLN A 58 18.95 3.65 -21.51
C GLN A 58 18.30 3.13 -20.22
N LEU A 59 18.99 3.22 -19.08
CA LEU A 59 18.45 2.83 -17.78
C LEU A 59 17.22 3.65 -17.40
N LYS A 60 17.24 4.97 -17.64
CA LYS A 60 16.11 5.87 -17.44
C LYS A 60 14.91 5.46 -18.29
N GLN A 61 15.13 5.15 -19.57
CA GLN A 61 14.08 4.73 -20.49
C GLN A 61 13.45 3.39 -20.10
N ASN A 62 14.28 2.41 -19.71
CA ASN A 62 13.82 1.11 -19.24
C ASN A 62 12.96 1.28 -17.98
N HIS A 63 13.46 2.04 -17.00
CA HIS A 63 12.75 2.33 -15.74
C HIS A 63 11.39 3.03 -15.97
N TYR A 64 11.30 3.96 -16.92
CA TYR A 64 10.02 4.57 -17.28
C TYR A 64 9.07 3.63 -18.00
N THR A 65 9.59 2.76 -18.86
CA THR A 65 8.78 1.73 -19.51
C THR A 65 8.18 0.79 -18.48
N GLU A 66 8.98 0.28 -17.54
CA GLU A 66 8.53 -0.55 -16.42
C GLU A 66 7.48 0.16 -15.55
N ARG A 67 7.67 1.45 -15.27
CA ARG A 67 6.69 2.25 -14.52
C ARG A 67 5.35 2.34 -15.25
N MET A 68 5.38 2.54 -16.57
CA MET A 68 4.17 2.67 -17.38
C MET A 68 3.43 1.34 -17.55
N THR A 69 4.16 0.24 -17.77
CA THR A 69 3.54 -1.09 -17.84
C THR A 69 2.88 -1.46 -16.51
N PHE A 70 3.51 -1.11 -15.38
CA PHE A 70 2.95 -1.34 -14.06
C PHE A 70 1.64 -0.56 -13.82
N ARG A 71 1.62 0.72 -14.20
CA ARG A 71 0.41 1.56 -14.13
C ARG A 71 -0.71 1.03 -15.02
N LEU A 72 -0.37 0.58 -16.23
CA LEU A 72 -1.33 -0.01 -17.14
C LEU A 72 -1.90 -1.32 -16.57
N GLN A 73 -1.06 -2.19 -16.02
CA GLN A 73 -1.53 -3.44 -15.40
C GLN A 73 -2.47 -3.16 -14.22
N ARG A 74 -2.14 -2.19 -13.37
CA ARG A 74 -3.04 -1.77 -12.27
C ARG A 74 -4.37 -1.27 -12.80
N HIS A 75 -4.36 -0.48 -13.87
CA HIS A 75 -5.57 0.01 -14.51
C HIS A 75 -6.41 -1.14 -15.09
N ILE A 76 -5.77 -2.12 -15.73
CA ILE A 76 -6.46 -3.31 -16.25
C ILE A 76 -7.08 -4.10 -15.09
N ASP A 77 -6.30 -4.41 -14.06
CA ASP A 77 -6.78 -5.18 -12.90
C ASP A 77 -7.91 -4.45 -12.16
N THR A 78 -7.87 -3.11 -12.12
CA THR A 78 -8.91 -2.25 -11.49
C THR A 78 -10.20 -2.21 -12.29
N ASN A 79 -10.12 -2.22 -13.62
CA ASN A 79 -11.29 -2.21 -14.50
C ASN A 79 -11.78 -3.63 -14.83
N ASN A 80 -11.30 -4.64 -14.11
CA ASN A 80 -11.81 -5.99 -14.24
C ASN A 80 -13.23 -6.06 -13.65
N ASN A 81 -14.21 -6.33 -14.52
CA ASN A 81 -15.63 -6.42 -14.16
C ASN A 81 -16.07 -7.83 -13.74
N ASP A 82 -15.15 -8.79 -13.66
CA ASP A 82 -15.44 -10.13 -13.19
C ASP A 82 -15.74 -10.10 -11.68
N SER A 83 -16.99 -10.39 -11.32
CA SER A 83 -17.45 -10.45 -9.93
C SER A 83 -16.81 -11.59 -9.12
N SER A 84 -16.22 -12.58 -9.78
CA SER A 84 -15.50 -13.68 -9.14
C SER A 84 -14.05 -13.32 -8.80
N VAL A 85 -13.55 -12.19 -9.30
CA VAL A 85 -12.19 -11.70 -9.02
C VAL A 85 -12.27 -10.60 -7.96
N LEU A 86 -11.48 -10.73 -6.88
CA LEU A 86 -11.31 -9.66 -5.90
C LEU A 86 -9.95 -9.00 -6.08
N LEU A 87 -9.98 -7.68 -6.20
CA LEU A 87 -8.79 -6.84 -6.25
C LEU A 87 -8.56 -6.24 -4.86
N ILE A 88 -7.45 -6.63 -4.25
CA ILE A 88 -7.09 -6.25 -2.88
C ILE A 88 -5.79 -5.45 -2.93
N SER A 89 -5.86 -4.18 -2.53
CA SER A 89 -4.67 -3.37 -2.27
C SER A 89 -4.42 -3.33 -0.78
N PHE A 90 -3.19 -3.55 -0.32
CA PHE A 90 -2.88 -3.43 1.09
C PHE A 90 -1.55 -2.73 1.31
N ASP A 91 -1.60 -1.80 2.27
CA ASP A 91 -0.43 -1.27 2.92
C ASP A 91 -0.19 -2.11 4.19
N LEU A 92 1.05 -2.55 4.36
CA LEU A 92 1.48 -3.36 5.48
C LEU A 92 2.65 -2.63 6.11
N GLU A 93 2.35 -1.72 7.03
CA GLU A 93 3.40 -1.13 7.81
C GLU A 93 3.85 -2.13 8.88
N ASN A 94 5.16 -2.21 9.12
CA ASN A 94 5.73 -3.05 10.18
C ASN A 94 5.26 -2.65 11.59
N VAL A 95 4.56 -1.52 11.75
CA VAL A 95 4.41 -0.86 13.04
C VAL A 95 2.97 -0.67 13.50
N PHE A 96 1.95 -0.45 12.65
CA PHE A 96 0.63 -0.11 13.21
C PHE A 96 -0.63 -0.66 12.52
N SER A 97 -0.67 -0.87 11.20
CA SER A 97 -1.91 -1.34 10.57
C SER A 97 -1.70 -2.09 9.26
N LEU A 98 -2.41 -3.22 9.12
CA LEU A 98 -2.59 -3.93 7.84
C LEU A 98 -3.95 -3.50 7.29
N SER A 99 -3.97 -2.62 6.29
CA SER A 99 -5.22 -2.03 5.79
C SER A 99 -5.60 -2.49 4.37
N PRO A 100 -6.02 -3.76 4.15
CA PRO A 100 -6.48 -4.17 2.84
C PRO A 100 -7.80 -3.50 2.45
N ASN A 101 -7.81 -2.91 1.27
CA ASN A 101 -8.97 -2.35 0.61
C ASN A 101 -9.44 -3.30 -0.50
N VAL A 102 -10.67 -3.80 -0.40
CA VAL A 102 -11.33 -4.59 -1.44
C VAL A 102 -12.07 -3.65 -2.38
N LYS A 103 -11.56 -3.50 -3.60
CA LYS A 103 -12.04 -2.50 -4.56
C LYS A 103 -13.49 -2.70 -4.96
N GLN A 104 -13.89 -3.93 -5.24
CA GLN A 104 -15.24 -4.28 -5.71
C GLN A 104 -16.31 -3.91 -4.66
N THR A 105 -16.02 -4.15 -3.38
CA THR A 105 -16.99 -3.90 -2.30
C THR A 105 -16.80 -2.55 -1.63
N LYS A 106 -15.72 -1.82 -1.94
CA LYS A 106 -15.29 -0.59 -1.26
C LYS A 106 -15.16 -0.77 0.26
N LYS A 107 -14.89 -1.99 0.72
CA LYS A 107 -14.69 -2.31 2.14
C LYS A 107 -13.20 -2.28 2.46
N GLY A 108 -12.85 -1.46 3.45
CA GLY A 108 -11.55 -1.53 4.12
C GLY A 108 -11.60 -2.52 5.27
N TYR A 109 -10.56 -3.33 5.36
CA TYR A 109 -10.26 -4.16 6.52
C TYR A 109 -9.03 -3.55 7.17
N ASN A 110 -8.91 -3.63 8.49
CA ASN A 110 -7.72 -3.19 9.20
C ASN A 110 -7.37 -4.22 10.29
N ALA A 111 -6.11 -4.66 10.35
CA ALA A 111 -5.59 -5.37 11.50
C ALA A 111 -4.57 -4.49 12.22
N ILE A 112 -4.83 -4.24 13.50
CA ILE A 112 -4.00 -3.41 14.36
C ILE A 112 -3.14 -4.31 15.23
N TRP A 113 -1.84 -4.04 15.25
CA TRP A 113 -0.91 -4.69 16.16
C TRP A 113 -0.82 -3.89 17.45
N ILE A 114 -1.00 -4.57 18.60
CA ILE A 114 -0.81 -3.93 19.89
C ILE A 114 0.70 -3.95 20.19
N GLU A 115 1.28 -2.78 20.43
CA GLU A 115 2.73 -2.62 20.65
C GLU A 115 3.27 -3.43 21.84
N SER A 116 2.41 -3.73 22.82
CA SER A 116 2.76 -4.53 24.00
C SER A 116 3.00 -6.01 23.69
N THR A 117 2.70 -6.48 22.47
CA THR A 117 2.92 -7.88 22.07
C THR A 117 4.27 -8.01 21.34
N PRO A 118 5.24 -8.75 21.90
CA PRO A 118 6.55 -8.92 21.30
C PRO A 118 6.49 -9.96 20.19
N SER A 119 6.00 -9.59 19.01
CA SER A 119 6.28 -10.35 17.80
C SER A 119 6.22 -9.44 16.57
N ARG A 120 7.32 -9.43 15.80
CA ARG A 120 7.51 -8.62 14.58
C ARG A 120 8.19 -9.46 13.49
N SER A 121 8.01 -10.79 13.55
CA SER A 121 8.63 -11.70 12.61
C SER A 121 7.84 -11.73 11.31
N SER A 122 8.48 -12.15 10.23
CA SER A 122 7.80 -12.39 8.96
C SER A 122 6.61 -13.37 9.08
N ASN A 123 6.64 -14.29 10.05
CA ASN A 123 5.54 -15.23 10.29
C ASN A 123 4.30 -14.53 10.85
N ASP A 124 4.48 -13.58 11.76
CA ASP A 124 3.39 -12.82 12.38
C ASP A 124 2.63 -12.02 11.32
N LEU A 125 3.40 -11.32 10.47
CA LEU A 125 2.85 -10.57 9.35
C LEU A 125 2.06 -11.46 8.39
N VAL A 126 2.64 -12.59 8.00
CA VAL A 126 2.01 -13.56 7.10
C VAL A 126 0.73 -14.13 7.73
N SER A 127 0.73 -14.38 9.04
CA SER A 127 -0.45 -14.86 9.76
C SER A 127 -1.58 -13.83 9.74
N GLY A 128 -1.26 -12.55 9.93
CA GLY A 128 -2.21 -11.44 9.85
C GLY A 128 -2.81 -11.32 8.45
N VAL A 129 -1.97 -11.33 7.41
CA VAL A 129 -2.42 -11.32 6.02
C VAL A 129 -3.35 -12.51 5.74
N ASN A 130 -2.96 -13.72 6.14
CA ASN A 130 -3.77 -14.93 5.94
C ASN A 130 -5.12 -14.85 6.67
N HIS A 131 -5.13 -14.32 7.89
CA HIS A 131 -6.37 -14.12 8.65
C HIS A 131 -7.31 -13.15 7.94
N ILE A 132 -6.79 -12.00 7.49
CA ILE A 132 -7.63 -11.00 6.80
C ILE A 132 -8.14 -11.54 5.47
N LEU A 133 -7.30 -12.23 4.68
CA LEU A 133 -7.73 -12.84 3.42
C LEU A 133 -8.85 -13.86 3.64
N LYS A 134 -8.78 -14.68 4.70
CA LYS A 134 -9.87 -15.60 5.07
C LYS A 134 -11.17 -14.85 5.38
N GLN A 135 -11.11 -13.76 6.15
CA GLN A 135 -12.28 -12.93 6.44
C GLN A 135 -12.89 -12.32 5.16
N ILE A 136 -12.03 -11.85 4.25
CA ILE A 136 -12.45 -11.32 2.95
C ILE A 136 -13.16 -12.41 2.13
N LEU A 137 -12.63 -13.63 2.08
CA LEU A 137 -13.24 -14.75 1.35
C LEU A 137 -14.59 -15.15 1.96
N ILE A 138 -14.70 -15.22 3.29
CA ILE A 138 -15.97 -15.48 3.98
C ILE A 138 -17.02 -14.42 3.63
N ALA A 139 -16.61 -13.15 3.59
CA ALA A 139 -17.49 -12.04 3.21
C ALA A 139 -17.84 -12.00 1.70
N ASN A 140 -17.13 -12.77 0.87
CA ASN A 140 -17.29 -12.79 -0.59
C ASN A 140 -17.27 -14.24 -1.11
N PRO A 141 -18.34 -15.01 -0.87
CA PRO A 141 -18.40 -16.46 -1.19
C PRO A 141 -18.44 -16.78 -2.69
N MET A 142 -18.55 -15.76 -3.55
CA MET A 142 -18.49 -15.93 -5.02
C MET A 142 -17.09 -15.72 -5.59
N ALA A 143 -16.13 -15.27 -4.78
CA ALA A 143 -14.77 -14.97 -5.23
C ALA A 143 -13.97 -16.25 -5.52
N SER A 144 -13.58 -16.48 -6.77
CA SER A 144 -12.76 -17.61 -7.20
C SER A 144 -11.28 -17.25 -7.41
N SER A 145 -10.97 -15.94 -7.45
CA SER A 145 -9.65 -15.41 -7.74
C SER A 145 -9.34 -14.18 -6.90
N LEU A 146 -8.09 -14.07 -6.46
CA LEU A 146 -7.57 -12.89 -5.75
C LEU A 146 -6.45 -12.24 -6.56
N ILE A 147 -6.50 -10.92 -6.73
CA ILE A 147 -5.40 -10.10 -7.24
C ILE A 147 -4.92 -9.21 -6.10
N LEU A 148 -3.68 -9.42 -5.67
CA LEU A 148 -3.07 -8.75 -4.53
C LEU A 148 -2.06 -7.69 -4.99
N TRP A 149 -2.24 -6.46 -4.51
CA TRP A 149 -1.39 -5.30 -4.76
C TRP A 149 -0.78 -4.78 -3.44
N PRO A 150 0.31 -5.39 -2.96
CA PRO A 150 1.07 -4.95 -1.79
C PRO A 150 1.84 -3.65 -2.05
N ASP A 151 2.16 -2.90 -1.00
CA ASP A 151 3.25 -1.91 -1.11
C ASP A 151 4.63 -2.56 -1.26
N SER A 152 5.55 -1.82 -1.86
CA SER A 152 6.91 -2.23 -2.23
C SER A 152 7.87 -2.46 -1.06
N CYS A 153 7.40 -2.30 0.19
CA CYS A 153 8.17 -2.49 1.42
C CYS A 153 8.95 -3.82 1.46
N ILE A 154 10.17 -3.74 1.98
CA ILE A 154 11.17 -4.84 2.07
C ILE A 154 10.61 -6.08 2.79
N ALA A 155 9.71 -5.90 3.76
CA ALA A 155 9.12 -7.00 4.52
C ALA A 155 8.20 -7.92 3.68
N HIS A 156 7.67 -7.46 2.54
CA HIS A 156 6.73 -8.21 1.69
C HIS A 156 7.31 -8.57 0.35
N ASN A 157 8.12 -7.68 -0.22
CA ASN A 157 8.62 -7.85 -1.57
C ASN A 157 9.59 -9.05 -1.59
N ARG A 158 9.16 -10.14 -2.23
CA ARG A 158 9.91 -11.41 -2.35
C ARG A 158 10.07 -12.20 -1.05
N ASN A 159 9.15 -12.04 -0.09
CA ASN A 159 9.14 -12.86 1.12
C ASN A 159 8.63 -14.28 0.82
N LYS A 160 9.52 -15.28 0.88
CA LYS A 160 9.21 -16.70 0.62
C LYS A 160 8.10 -17.28 1.52
N ILE A 161 7.93 -16.73 2.73
CA ILE A 161 6.94 -17.20 3.70
C ILE A 161 5.53 -16.81 3.23
N LEU A 162 5.37 -15.64 2.61
CA LEU A 162 4.10 -15.24 1.98
C LEU A 162 3.70 -16.20 0.86
N SER A 163 4.65 -16.60 0.01
CA SER A 163 4.37 -17.56 -1.08
C SER A 163 3.87 -18.90 -0.55
N TYR A 164 4.50 -19.44 0.50
CA TYR A 164 4.06 -20.67 1.14
C TYR A 164 2.66 -20.53 1.77
N ALA A 165 2.39 -19.39 2.41
CA ALA A 165 1.07 -19.13 2.97
C ALA A 165 -0.03 -19.01 1.91
N PHE A 166 0.25 -18.42 0.75
CA PHE A 166 -0.71 -18.38 -0.36
C PHE A 166 -0.97 -19.76 -0.94
N GLN A 167 0.06 -20.59 -1.07
CA GLN A 167 -0.11 -21.98 -1.48
C GLN A 167 -1.00 -22.74 -0.49
N HIS A 168 -0.72 -22.63 0.81
CA HIS A 168 -1.54 -23.25 1.84
C HIS A 168 -2.99 -22.71 1.84
N LEU A 169 -3.19 -21.41 1.56
CA LEU A 169 -4.52 -20.82 1.44
C LEU A 169 -5.30 -21.40 0.24
N LEU A 170 -4.63 -21.62 -0.89
CA LEU A 170 -5.21 -22.27 -2.06
C LEU A 170 -5.59 -23.73 -1.79
N GLU A 171 -4.70 -24.49 -1.14
CA GLU A 171 -4.94 -25.89 -0.81
C GLU A 171 -6.09 -26.07 0.21
N SER A 172 -6.23 -25.13 1.15
CA SER A 172 -7.27 -25.17 2.18
C SER A 172 -8.61 -24.58 1.76
N SER A 173 -8.68 -23.92 0.60
CA SER A 173 -9.90 -23.30 0.09
C SER A 173 -10.47 -24.12 -1.06
N THR A 174 -11.73 -24.53 -0.95
CA THR A 174 -12.45 -25.18 -2.06
C THR A 174 -12.99 -24.19 -3.09
N GLN A 175 -13.04 -22.91 -2.74
CA GLN A 175 -13.62 -21.83 -3.54
C GLN A 175 -12.56 -21.14 -4.41
N LEU A 176 -11.32 -21.07 -3.93
CA LEU A 176 -10.26 -20.26 -4.52
C LEU A 176 -9.43 -21.07 -5.52
N THR A 177 -9.35 -20.60 -6.75
CA THR A 177 -8.62 -21.28 -7.84
C THR A 177 -7.24 -20.68 -8.08
N ASN A 178 -7.09 -19.37 -7.89
CA ASN A 178 -5.84 -18.68 -8.16
C ASN A 178 -5.63 -17.44 -7.28
N ILE A 179 -4.37 -17.15 -6.99
CA ILE A 179 -3.91 -15.93 -6.35
C ILE A 179 -2.84 -15.31 -7.24
N THR A 180 -3.07 -14.08 -7.67
CA THR A 180 -2.11 -13.27 -8.42
C THR A 180 -1.49 -12.24 -7.48
N TYR A 181 -0.18 -12.32 -7.25
CA TYR A 181 0.56 -11.37 -6.42
C TYR A 181 1.40 -10.44 -7.30
N ARG A 182 1.15 -9.13 -7.22
CA ARG A 182 1.84 -8.12 -8.05
C ARG A 182 2.98 -7.48 -7.25
N TYR A 183 4.19 -7.52 -7.79
CA TYR A 183 5.36 -6.91 -7.12
C TYR A 183 5.51 -5.45 -7.55
N CYS A 184 5.24 -4.52 -6.63
CA CYS A 184 5.47 -3.09 -6.83
C CYS A 184 6.97 -2.74 -6.80
N GLY A 185 7.39 -1.84 -7.69
CA GLY A 185 8.67 -1.16 -7.58
C GLY A 185 8.62 0.00 -6.56
N PRO A 186 9.72 0.27 -5.83
CA PRO A 186 9.76 1.31 -4.81
C PRO A 186 9.53 2.71 -5.35
N GLY A 187 8.75 3.51 -4.61
CA GLY A 187 8.40 4.90 -4.94
C GLY A 187 7.53 5.08 -6.17
N HIS A 188 6.96 3.98 -6.70
CA HIS A 188 6.06 3.95 -7.86
C HIS A 188 4.70 3.31 -7.54
N SER A 189 4.50 2.84 -6.30
CA SER A 189 3.22 2.33 -5.83
C SER A 189 2.21 3.48 -5.79
N ASN A 190 1.29 3.50 -6.75
CA ASN A 190 0.08 4.33 -6.63
C ASN A 190 -0.90 3.69 -5.63
N ILE A 191 -0.47 3.31 -4.42
CA ILE A 191 -1.34 2.73 -3.36
C ILE A 191 -2.18 3.81 -2.64
N GLN A 192 -2.49 4.88 -3.37
CA GLN A 192 -3.34 5.99 -2.95
C GLN A 192 -4.72 5.52 -2.45
N ASP A 193 -5.18 4.34 -2.85
CA ASP A 193 -6.45 3.77 -2.42
C ASP A 193 -6.49 3.30 -0.97
N VAL A 194 -5.33 2.94 -0.41
CA VAL A 194 -5.18 2.59 1.01
C VAL A 194 -4.86 3.85 1.82
N ASP A 195 -4.06 4.77 1.29
CA ASP A 195 -3.81 6.10 1.88
C ASP A 195 -5.13 6.90 2.04
N ASN A 196 -6.02 6.78 1.06
CA ASN A 196 -7.36 7.37 1.10
C ASN A 196 -8.21 6.80 2.25
N LEU A 197 -7.98 5.55 2.68
CA LEU A 197 -8.68 4.92 3.79
C LEU A 197 -8.35 5.63 5.11
N TYR A 198 -7.08 5.98 5.31
CA TYR A 198 -6.65 6.81 6.44
C TYR A 198 -7.14 8.26 6.33
N SER A 199 -7.11 8.83 5.12
CA SER A 199 -7.67 10.18 4.87
C SER A 199 -9.16 10.28 5.19
N CYS A 200 -9.92 9.19 5.05
CA CYS A 200 -11.33 9.13 5.45
C CYS A 200 -11.52 9.09 6.96
N ILE A 201 -10.58 8.53 7.74
CA ILE A 201 -10.65 8.51 9.22
C ILE A 201 -10.53 9.93 9.78
N GLU A 202 -9.71 10.76 9.15
CA GLU A 202 -9.52 12.17 9.53
C GLU A 202 -10.78 13.02 9.26
N ASN A 203 -11.59 12.63 8.26
CA ASN A 203 -12.80 13.34 7.84
C ASN A 203 -14.09 12.89 8.56
N ILE A 204 -14.00 11.93 9.49
CA ILE A 204 -15.13 11.52 10.35
C ILE A 204 -15.19 12.38 11.59
#